data_AF-A0A352PRB8-F1
#
_entry.id   AF-A0A352PRB8-F1
#
_cell.length_a   1.000
_cell.length_b   1.000
_cell.length_c   1.000
_cell.angle_alpha   90.00
_cell.angle_beta   90.00
_cell.angle_gamma   90.00
#
_symmetry.space_group_name_H-M   'P 1'
#
loop_
_entity.id
_entity.type
_entity.pdbx_description
1 polymer ?
#
loop_
_entity_poly.entity_id
_entity_poly.type
_entity_poly.pdbx_seq_one_letter_code
_entity_poly.pdbx_strand_id
1 'polypeptide(L)' 'MTEKMLAFLVDQVQQLCCPLFRAVRVKLHSKRDLWERVRALFFDFELESMRMLYEALLYGYKRPVPEIIYDSS' A
#
# COMPACT_ATOMS: atom_id res chain seq x y z
N MET A 1 18.06 -3.88 12.82
CA MET A 1 17.32 -2.61 13.04
C MET A 1 17.78 -1.56 12.02
N THR A 2 17.53 -1.79 10.72
CA THR A 2 18.09 -0.96 9.63
C THR A 2 17.08 -0.58 8.54
N GLU A 3 15.92 -1.25 8.41
CA GLU A 3 14.88 -0.86 7.43
C GLU A 3 14.15 0.45 7.74
N LYS A 4 14.23 0.94 8.98
CA LYS A 4 13.46 2.11 9.45
C LYS A 4 13.80 3.40 8.69
N MET A 5 15.04 3.55 8.22
CA MET A 5 15.48 4.79 7.56
C MET A 5 14.98 4.88 6.11
N LEU A 6 14.88 3.76 5.39
CA LEU A 6 14.41 3.78 4.00
C LEU A 6 12.90 4.05 3.92
N ALA A 7 12.11 3.37 4.75
CA ALA A 7 10.67 3.62 4.83
C ALA A 7 10.37 5.06 5.28
N PHE A 8 11.21 5.63 6.15
CA PHE A 8 11.10 7.04 6.54
C PHE A 8 11.43 7.98 5.38
N LEU A 9 12.53 7.75 4.65
CA LEU A 9 12.90 8.58 3.50
C LEU A 9 11.83 8.54 2.39
N VAL A 10 11.33 7.34 2.06
CA VAL A 10 10.25 7.16 1.09
C VAL A 10 9.00 7.93 1.53
N ASP A 11 8.64 7.83 2.81
CA ASP A 11 7.52 8.57 3.38
C ASP A 11 7.70 10.09 3.28
N GLN A 12 8.91 10.62 3.50
CA GLN A 12 9.22 12.05 3.35
C GLN A 12 9.17 12.51 1.88
N VAL A 13 9.75 11.75 0.96
CA VAL A 13 9.68 12.04 -0.49
C VAL A 13 8.22 12.01 -0.97
N GLN A 14 7.44 11.03 -0.53
CA GLN A 14 6.03 10.91 -0.90
C GLN A 14 5.16 12.03 -0.30
N GLN A 15 5.44 12.49 0.92
CA GLN A 15 4.76 13.67 1.47
C GLN A 15 4.98 14.95 0.65
N LEU A 16 6.20 15.12 0.13
CA LEU A 16 6.61 16.32 -0.62
C LEU A 16 6.06 16.29 -2.04
N CYS A 17 6.10 15.14 -2.70
CA CYS A 17 5.75 15.03 -4.12
C CYS A 17 4.30 14.59 -4.38
N CYS A 18 3.61 13.96 -3.41
CA CYS A 18 2.36 13.25 -3.67
C CYS A 18 1.20 13.71 -2.76
N PRO A 19 0.27 14.55 -3.26
CA PRO A 19 -0.92 14.94 -2.50
C PRO A 19 -1.85 13.76 -2.20
N LEU A 20 -1.85 12.74 -3.07
CA LEU A 20 -2.63 11.51 -2.89
C LEU A 20 -2.15 10.72 -1.66
N PHE A 21 -0.83 10.60 -1.48
CA PHE A 21 -0.25 9.96 -0.30
C PHE A 21 -0.61 10.70 0.99
N ARG A 22 -0.63 12.04 0.94
CA ARG A 22 -1.05 12.87 2.07
C ARG A 22 -2.51 12.63 2.45
N ALA A 23 -3.40 12.51 1.46
CA ALA A 23 -4.81 12.19 1.70
C ALA A 23 -4.99 10.79 2.34
N VAL A 24 -4.28 9.78 1.83
CA VAL A 24 -4.28 8.43 2.40
C VAL A 24 -3.78 8.45 3.85
N ARG A 25 -2.75 9.24 4.15
CA ARG A 25 -2.22 9.42 5.50
C ARG A 25 -3.14 10.12 6.47
N VAL A 26 -3.92 11.10 6.00
CA VAL A 26 -4.95 11.72 6.84
C VAL A 26 -6.04 10.70 7.16
N LYS A 27 -6.40 9.84 6.20
CA LYS A 27 -7.36 8.76 6.40
C LYS A 27 -6.84 7.64 7.31
N LEU A 28 -5.54 7.33 7.24
CA LEU A 28 -4.88 6.29 8.02
C LEU A 28 -4.06 6.92 9.15
N HIS A 29 -4.67 7.01 10.34
CA HIS A 29 -4.15 7.74 11.50
C HIS A 29 -2.75 7.28 11.97
N SER A 30 -2.32 6.07 11.61
CA SER A 30 -1.04 5.48 12.02
C SER A 30 -0.14 5.23 10.81
N LYS A 31 1.13 5.67 10.90
CA LYS A 31 2.17 5.32 9.92
C LYS A 31 2.37 3.81 9.82
N ARG A 32 2.23 3.07 10.93
CA ARG A 32 2.41 1.61 10.93
C ARG A 32 1.32 0.95 10.11
N ASP A 33 0.07 1.37 10.32
CA ASP A 33 -1.11 0.84 9.62
C ASP A 33 -1.04 1.15 8.13
N LEU A 34 -0.54 2.34 7.76
CA LEU A 34 -0.31 2.68 6.37
C LEU A 34 0.67 1.68 5.73
N TRP A 35 1.84 1.47 6.34
CA TRP A 35 2.86 0.59 5.77
C TRP A 35 2.44 -0.89 5.78
N GLU A 36 1.69 -1.32 6.78
CA GLU A 36 1.10 -2.67 6.82
C GLU A 36 0.11 -2.87 5.66
N ARG A 37 -0.78 -1.91 5.42
CA ARG A 37 -1.75 -1.99 4.31
C ARG A 37 -1.09 -1.87 2.93
N VAL A 38 -0.11 -0.98 2.79
CA VAL A 38 0.70 -0.86 1.56
C VAL A 38 1.36 -2.19 1.24
N ARG A 39 2.02 -2.83 2.23
CA ARG A 39 2.62 -4.15 2.04
C ARG A 39 1.58 -5.21 1.69
N ALA A 40 0.47 -5.27 2.39
CA ALA A 40 -0.59 -6.24 2.11
C ALA A 40 -1.11 -6.11 0.67
N LEU A 41 -1.45 -4.90 0.22
CA LEU A 41 -1.87 -4.66 -1.17
C LEU A 41 -0.80 -5.03 -2.19
N PHE A 42 0.47 -4.76 -1.87
CA PHE A 42 1.58 -5.05 -2.76
C PHE A 42 1.83 -6.57 -2.92
N PHE A 43 1.54 -7.37 -1.89
CA PHE A 43 1.64 -8.83 -1.98
C PHE A 43 0.37 -9.50 -2.49
N ASP A 44 -0.80 -8.93 -2.19
CA ASP A 44 -2.10 -9.54 -2.50
C ASP A 44 -2.60 -9.18 -3.92
N PHE A 45 -2.06 -8.13 -4.54
CA PHE A 45 -2.54 -7.62 -5.84
C PHE A 45 -1.40 -7.35 -6.81
N GLU A 46 -1.63 -7.65 -8.08
CA GLU A 46 -0.83 -7.10 -9.18
C GLU A 46 -1.20 -5.63 -9.37
N LEU A 47 -0.29 -4.75 -8.98
CA LEU A 47 -0.47 -3.30 -9.06
C LEU A 47 0.33 -2.75 -10.23
N GLU A 48 -0.35 -2.10 -11.18
CA GLU A 48 0.32 -1.48 -12.34
C GLU A 48 1.09 -0.22 -11.96
N SER A 49 0.74 0.42 -10.84
CA SER A 49 1.41 1.64 -10.38
C SER A 49 1.22 1.90 -8.88
N MET A 50 2.14 2.70 -8.33
CA MET A 50 1.99 3.23 -6.96
C MET A 50 0.75 4.14 -6.81
N ARG A 51 0.31 4.80 -7.89
CA ARG A 51 -0.94 5.59 -7.87
C ARG A 51 -2.14 4.68 -7.60
N MET A 52 -2.22 3.55 -8.29
CA MET A 52 -3.30 2.57 -8.10
C MET A 52 -3.32 2.07 -6.65
N LEU A 53 -2.15 1.81 -6.05
CA LEU A 53 -2.04 1.44 -4.64
C LEU A 53 -2.68 2.49 -3.72
N TYR A 54 -2.32 3.76 -3.88
CA TYR A 54 -2.82 4.83 -3.02
C TYR A 54 -4.29 5.17 -3.27
N GLU A 55 -4.76 5.09 -4.51
CA GLU A 55 -6.19 5.25 -4.83
C GLU A 55 -7.02 4.13 -4.21
N ALA A 56 -6.54 2.88 -4.24
CA ALA A 56 -7.18 1.76 -3.55
C ALA A 56 -7.26 1.99 -2.03
N LEU A 57 -6.21 2.53 -1.40
CA LEU A 57 -6.25 2.89 0.02
C LEU A 57 -7.19 4.06 0.32
N LEU A 58 -7.23 5.07 -0.56
CA LEU A 58 -7.99 6.29 -0.37
C LEU A 58 -9.49 6.09 -0.60
N TYR A 59 -9.87 5.41 -1.68
CA TYR A 59 -11.26 5.23 -2.10
C TYR A 59 -11.84 3.87 -1.70
N GLY A 60 -10.98 2.91 -1.32
CA GLY A 60 -11.35 1.53 -1.08
C GLY A 60 -11.20 0.67 -2.33
N TYR A 61 -11.16 -0.64 -2.15
CA TYR A 61 -11.02 -1.63 -3.21
C TYR A 61 -11.80 -2.89 -2.88
N LYS A 62 -12.21 -3.64 -3.90
CA LYS A 62 -12.83 -4.95 -3.73
C LYS A 62 -11.73 -6.00 -3.73
N ARG A 63 -11.79 -6.93 -2.77
CA ARG A 63 -10.88 -8.08 -2.71
C ARG A 63 -11.53 -9.24 -3.47
N PRO A 64 -10.97 -9.71 -4.59
CA PRO A 64 -11.49 -10.88 -5.26
C PRO A 64 -11.34 -12.11 -4.34
N VAL A 65 -12.23 -13.09 -4.51
CA VAL A 65 -12.08 -14.38 -3.85
C VAL A 65 -10.81 -15.03 -4.43
N PRO A 66 -9.90 -15.54 -3.59
CA PRO A 66 -8.67 -16.15 -4.08
C PRO A 66 -9.00 -17.35 -4.97
N GLU A 67 -8.43 -17.38 -6.17
CA GLU A 67 -8.50 -18.55 -7.04
C GLU A 67 -7.57 -19.63 -6.48
N ILE A 68 -8.16 -20.70 -5.94
CA ILE A 68 -7.41 -21.82 -5.37
C ILE A 68 -6.98 -22.73 -6.53
N ILE A 69 -5.69 -22.70 -6.85
CA ILE A 69 -5.10 -23.63 -7.82
C ILE A 69 -4.80 -24.92 -7.07
N TYR A 70 -5.51 -26.00 -7.42
CA TYR A 70 -5.21 -27.34 -6.92
C TYR A 70 -4.19 -28.00 -7.84
N ASP A 71 -3.06 -28.44 -7.30
CA ASP A 71 -2.13 -29.31 -8.02
C ASP A 71 -2.84 -30.61 -8.38
N SER A 72 -3.14 -30.78 -9.66
CA SER A 72 -3.60 -32.05 -10.21
C SER A 72 -2.36 -32.89 -10.49
N SER A 73 -1.96 -33.72 -9.53
CA SER A 73 -0.95 -34.77 -9.73
C SER A 73 -1.48 -35.88 -10.65
#